data_AF-A0A2V6XKU8-F1
#
_entry.id   AF-A0A2V6XKU8-F1
#
_cell.length_a   1.000
_cell.length_b   1.000
_cell.length_c   1.000
_cell.angle_alpha   90.00
_cell.angle_beta   90.00
_cell.angle_gamma   90.00
#
_symmetry.space_group_name_H-M   'P 1'
#
loop_
_entity.id
_entity.type
_entity.pdbx_description
1 polymer ?
#
loop_
_entity_poly.entity_id
_entity_poly.type
_entity_poly.pdbx_seq_one_letter_code
_entity_poly.pdbx_strand_id
1 'polypeptide(L)'
;MSPRRLLLAATLAAALAGAPDLASAKTILVPVTLVGGVPVPCGAERLGTCHNRWHFALHPVATAEPGDTLVFQTRDALDNQFNRTSTAATVAAANLNRVHPLTGPVFVKGAKPGDVLAVTIEKIEPGPDRFGYTVIVPGFGFLRDVFPNPAIVRWDLDSSGAVSRDMPGVRVPMNGFTGTIGVALGPGETRVAFQREEQLRLAGGFVLPPEPHDAVPVGICGVGGSFAGGPTPCLRTIPPRENGGNMDVKQMIAGTTLLFPCFVDGCLLSTGDVHFAQGDGEVSGTAIEMNAVVTVRVDVRKGRAALGFRLPEIEGKKIPGLLKKLEPNRFLATTGIPLKPSGNRTPQEFTDGTLASLSNVAEDVTLAARDALLNMIDLLTGPRSPAPTRLSPEQAYILSSVAVDLRISNLVDVPNFLVTAILPLDVFQGGKDDDD
;
A
#
# COMPACT_ATOMS: atom_id res chain seq x y z
N MET A 1 7.67 -54.01 64.26
CA MET A 1 7.18 -55.09 63.37
C MET A 1 6.27 -54.46 62.32
N SER A 2 6.37 -54.92 61.07
CA SER A 2 5.93 -54.28 59.79
C SER A 2 4.48 -53.73 59.76
N PRO A 3 4.16 -52.78 58.84
CA PRO A 3 3.80 -53.19 57.47
C PRO A 3 4.46 -52.39 56.33
N ARG A 4 4.73 -53.13 55.24
CA ARG A 4 5.31 -52.72 53.96
C ARG A 4 4.35 -51.87 53.12
N ARG A 5 4.87 -50.84 52.44
CA ARG A 5 4.22 -50.19 51.29
C ARG A 5 4.83 -50.73 49.99
N LEU A 6 4.00 -51.29 49.12
CA LEU A 6 4.31 -51.59 47.72
C LEU A 6 4.32 -50.26 46.93
N LEU A 7 5.37 -50.01 46.15
CA LEU A 7 5.33 -49.06 45.02
C LEU A 7 5.43 -49.87 43.72
N LEU A 8 4.38 -49.77 42.90
CA LEU A 8 4.39 -50.17 41.50
C LEU A 8 5.20 -49.16 40.70
N ALA A 9 6.21 -49.63 39.95
CA ALA A 9 6.86 -48.85 38.91
C ALA A 9 6.05 -48.97 37.61
N ALA A 10 5.51 -47.86 37.13
CA ALA A 10 4.93 -47.75 35.79
C ALA A 10 5.94 -47.04 34.89
N THR A 11 6.49 -47.76 33.92
CA THR A 11 7.36 -47.24 32.87
C THR A 11 6.52 -46.57 31.79
N LEU A 12 6.61 -45.24 31.68
CA LEU A 12 6.00 -44.46 30.61
C LEU A 12 6.99 -44.42 29.42
N ALA A 13 6.74 -45.25 28.39
CA ALA A 13 7.41 -45.13 27.10
C ALA A 13 6.77 -43.96 26.32
N ALA A 14 7.44 -42.81 26.31
CA ALA A 14 7.06 -41.69 25.46
C ALA A 14 7.49 -41.97 24.01
N ALA A 15 6.52 -42.04 23.11
CA ALA A 15 6.76 -42.06 21.67
C ALA A 15 7.33 -40.70 21.24
N LEU A 16 8.60 -40.69 20.81
CA LEU A 16 9.22 -39.58 20.09
C LEU A 16 8.62 -39.55 18.67
N ALA A 17 7.51 -38.83 18.51
CA ALA A 17 7.09 -38.37 17.19
C ALA A 17 8.13 -37.36 16.68
N GLY A 18 8.63 -37.60 15.47
CA GLY A 18 9.73 -36.85 14.87
C GLY A 18 9.50 -35.35 14.89
N ALA A 19 10.46 -34.62 15.48
CA ALA A 19 10.62 -33.20 15.22
C ALA A 19 10.85 -33.01 13.71
N PRO A 20 10.15 -32.09 13.05
CA PRO A 20 10.49 -31.74 11.69
C PRO A 20 11.94 -31.25 11.67
N ASP A 21 12.69 -31.78 10.72
CA ASP A 21 14.07 -31.40 10.43
C ASP A 21 14.11 -29.86 10.27
N LEU A 22 14.72 -29.17 11.23
CA LEU A 22 14.94 -27.72 11.16
C LEU A 22 16.02 -27.48 10.11
N ALA A 23 15.65 -27.59 8.83
CA ALA A 23 16.42 -26.96 7.77
C ALA A 23 16.62 -25.49 8.20
N SER A 24 17.88 -25.05 8.29
CA SER A 24 18.21 -23.69 8.69
C SER A 24 17.49 -22.72 7.76
N ALA A 25 16.62 -21.87 8.32
CA ALA A 25 15.95 -20.81 7.57
C ALA A 25 16.98 -20.06 6.70
N LYS A 26 16.73 -19.98 5.40
CA LYS A 26 17.63 -19.35 4.44
C LYS A 26 17.12 -17.97 4.05
N THR A 27 18.02 -17.16 3.51
CA THR A 27 17.68 -15.89 2.87
C THR A 27 17.64 -16.08 1.36
N ILE A 28 16.53 -15.68 0.72
CA ILE A 28 16.33 -15.73 -0.72
C ILE A 28 16.24 -14.30 -1.25
N LEU A 29 17.17 -13.92 -2.13
CA LEU A 29 17.11 -12.65 -2.84
C LEU A 29 16.26 -12.78 -4.11
N VAL A 30 15.30 -11.88 -4.30
CA VAL A 30 14.56 -11.68 -5.55
C VAL A 30 15.00 -10.34 -6.14
N PRO A 31 15.99 -10.35 -7.05
CA PRO A 31 16.64 -9.13 -7.52
C PRO A 31 15.85 -8.43 -8.63
N VAL A 32 16.24 -7.18 -8.91
CA VAL A 32 15.85 -6.43 -10.11
C VAL A 32 17.10 -6.03 -10.89
N THR A 33 16.96 -5.77 -12.18
CA THR A 33 18.06 -5.26 -13.00
C THR A 33 18.27 -3.76 -12.71
N LEU A 34 19.48 -3.39 -12.30
CA LEU A 34 19.87 -2.01 -12.01
C LEU A 34 20.81 -1.47 -13.09
N VAL A 35 20.63 -0.21 -13.49
CA VAL A 35 21.57 0.55 -14.32
C VAL A 35 21.89 1.85 -13.59
N GLY A 36 23.16 2.04 -13.22
CA GLY A 36 23.58 3.21 -12.44
C GLY A 36 22.91 3.31 -11.07
N GLY A 37 22.51 2.18 -10.48
CA GLY A 37 21.81 2.14 -9.19
C GLY A 37 20.29 2.31 -9.26
N VAL A 38 19.73 2.54 -10.45
CA VAL A 38 18.28 2.71 -10.68
C VAL A 38 17.70 1.45 -11.34
N PRO A 39 16.57 0.91 -10.87
CA PRO A 39 15.88 -0.19 -11.55
C PRO A 39 15.48 0.13 -12.99
N VAL A 40 15.68 -0.82 -13.90
CA VAL A 40 15.12 -0.72 -15.26
C VAL A 40 13.60 -0.95 -15.22
N PRO A 41 12.82 -0.39 -16.17
CA PRO A 41 11.38 -0.62 -16.23
C PRO A 41 11.02 -2.10 -16.31
N CYS A 42 9.89 -2.49 -15.72
CA CYS A 42 9.42 -3.87 -15.62
C CYS A 42 9.40 -4.59 -16.98
N GLY A 43 8.89 -3.93 -18.02
CA GLY A 43 8.83 -4.49 -19.38
C GLY A 43 10.18 -4.60 -20.11
N ALA A 44 11.23 -3.93 -19.60
CA ALA A 44 12.59 -4.00 -20.14
C ALA A 44 13.48 -5.00 -19.37
N GLU A 45 13.00 -5.53 -18.24
CA GLU A 45 13.77 -6.42 -17.39
C GLU A 45 13.86 -7.84 -17.98
N ARG A 46 15.07 -8.43 -17.91
CA ARG A 46 15.35 -9.78 -18.44
C ARG A 46 15.42 -10.87 -17.38
N LEU A 47 15.43 -10.50 -16.09
CA LEU A 47 15.45 -11.46 -14.98
C LEU A 47 14.12 -12.22 -14.85
N GLY A 48 13.04 -11.67 -15.40
CA GLY A 48 11.70 -12.25 -15.30
C GLY A 48 11.13 -12.22 -13.88
N THR A 49 11.69 -11.37 -13.00
CA THR A 49 11.26 -11.21 -11.61
C THR A 49 10.12 -10.20 -11.45
N CYS A 50 9.65 -9.59 -12.55
CA CYS A 50 8.63 -8.55 -12.54
C CYS A 50 7.31 -8.98 -13.20
N HIS A 51 6.19 -8.54 -12.64
CA HIS A 51 4.87 -8.54 -13.26
C HIS A 51 4.07 -7.30 -12.83
N ASN A 52 3.05 -6.89 -13.59
CA ASN A 52 2.21 -5.74 -13.23
C ASN A 52 0.70 -6.04 -13.31
N ARG A 53 0.35 -7.32 -13.24
CA ARG A 53 -1.02 -7.81 -13.19
C ARG A 53 -1.13 -8.91 -12.15
N TRP A 54 -2.30 -9.05 -11.53
CA TRP A 54 -2.62 -10.21 -10.70
C TRP A 54 -3.21 -11.32 -11.56
N HIS A 55 -2.58 -12.49 -11.54
CA HIS A 55 -3.10 -13.68 -12.22
C HIS A 55 -2.49 -14.97 -11.61
N PHE A 56 -3.29 -16.04 -11.45
CA PHE A 56 -2.82 -17.32 -10.89
C PHE A 56 -1.82 -18.07 -11.78
N ALA A 57 -1.82 -17.79 -13.09
CA ALA A 57 -0.96 -18.46 -14.06
C ALA A 57 0.48 -17.89 -14.11
N LEU A 58 0.80 -16.88 -13.30
CA LEU A 58 2.16 -16.35 -13.25
C LEU A 58 3.13 -17.41 -12.71
N HIS A 59 4.26 -17.56 -13.40
CA HIS A 59 5.28 -18.52 -12.98
C HIS A 59 6.06 -17.97 -11.78
N PRO A 60 6.31 -18.79 -10.75
CA PRO A 60 7.10 -18.35 -9.60
C PRO A 60 8.56 -18.15 -10.00
N VAL A 61 9.15 -17.08 -9.48
CA VAL A 61 10.53 -16.66 -9.78
C VAL A 61 11.51 -17.19 -8.74
N ALA A 62 11.00 -17.62 -7.59
CA ALA A 62 11.73 -18.30 -6.53
C ALA A 62 10.80 -19.23 -5.73
N THR A 63 11.40 -20.13 -4.94
CA THR A 63 10.69 -21.00 -4.00
C THR A 63 11.28 -20.86 -2.59
N ALA A 64 10.40 -20.65 -1.62
CA ALA A 64 10.72 -20.50 -0.20
C ALA A 64 10.07 -21.60 0.63
N GLU A 65 10.63 -21.89 1.80
CA GLU A 65 10.00 -22.72 2.81
C GLU A 65 9.47 -21.85 3.97
N PRO A 66 8.42 -22.29 4.69
CA PRO A 66 8.00 -21.59 5.91
C PRO A 66 9.17 -21.41 6.88
N GLY A 67 9.40 -20.18 7.34
CA GLY A 67 10.54 -19.78 8.15
C GLY A 67 11.61 -18.99 7.39
N ASP A 68 11.67 -19.10 6.05
CA ASP A 68 12.66 -18.39 5.23
C ASP A 68 12.45 -16.86 5.23
N THR A 69 13.57 -16.16 5.04
CA THR A 69 13.59 -14.71 4.79
C THR A 69 13.67 -14.46 3.29
N LEU A 70 12.81 -13.58 2.78
CA LEU A 70 12.81 -13.07 1.41
C LEU A 70 13.32 -11.64 1.41
N VAL A 71 14.24 -11.33 0.50
CA VAL A 71 14.74 -9.98 0.24
C VAL A 71 14.33 -9.61 -1.17
N PHE A 72 13.36 -8.71 -1.32
CA PHE A 72 12.92 -8.20 -2.61
C PHE A 72 13.64 -6.89 -2.91
N GLN A 73 14.22 -6.78 -4.10
CA GLN A 73 14.48 -5.47 -4.69
C GLN A 73 13.23 -5.06 -5.47
N THR A 74 12.86 -3.79 -5.42
CA THR A 74 11.59 -3.30 -6.00
C THR A 74 11.81 -2.06 -6.85
N ARG A 75 10.92 -1.85 -7.82
CA ARG A 75 10.78 -0.59 -8.56
C ARG A 75 9.86 0.35 -7.77
N ASP A 76 9.90 1.65 -8.10
CA ASP A 76 8.86 2.58 -7.65
C ASP A 76 7.50 2.27 -8.30
N ALA A 77 6.43 2.81 -7.73
CA ALA A 77 5.05 2.48 -8.07
C ALA A 77 4.67 2.74 -9.53
N LEU A 78 5.20 3.82 -10.13
CA LEU A 78 4.74 4.25 -11.45
C LEU A 78 5.49 3.56 -12.59
N ASP A 79 6.69 3.03 -12.37
CA ASP A 79 7.58 2.49 -13.43
C ASP A 79 7.84 3.51 -14.57
N ASN A 80 7.67 4.79 -14.25
CA ASN A 80 7.96 5.93 -15.09
C ASN A 80 9.31 6.48 -14.59
N GLN A 81 10.27 6.73 -15.48
CA GLN A 81 11.66 7.08 -15.12
C GLN A 81 11.81 8.48 -14.52
N PHE A 82 11.07 8.76 -13.46
CA PHE A 82 11.17 10.00 -12.73
C PHE A 82 12.51 10.08 -12.01
N ASN A 83 13.04 11.29 -11.96
CA ASN A 83 14.31 11.57 -11.33
C ASN A 83 14.31 13.00 -10.78
N ARG A 84 15.44 13.41 -10.23
CA ARG A 84 15.66 14.75 -9.65
C ARG A 84 15.49 15.90 -10.63
N THR A 85 15.27 15.68 -11.92
CA THR A 85 15.00 16.74 -12.91
C THR A 85 13.58 16.69 -13.47
N SER A 86 12.77 15.70 -13.08
CA SER A 86 11.37 15.57 -13.49
C SER A 86 10.57 16.83 -13.20
N THR A 87 9.60 17.12 -14.06
CA THR A 87 8.73 18.30 -14.00
C THR A 87 7.26 17.88 -14.09
N ALA A 88 6.35 18.84 -13.93
CA ALA A 88 4.92 18.64 -14.19
C ALA A 88 4.66 18.08 -15.61
N ALA A 89 5.44 18.47 -16.63
CA ALA A 89 5.32 17.92 -17.97
C ALA A 89 5.71 16.43 -18.04
N THR A 90 6.70 16.01 -17.24
CA THR A 90 7.08 14.61 -17.10
C THR A 90 5.94 13.80 -16.48
N VAL A 91 5.25 14.35 -15.48
CA VAL A 91 4.07 13.72 -14.86
C VAL A 91 2.92 13.61 -15.84
N ALA A 92 2.64 14.66 -16.61
CA ALA A 92 1.58 14.65 -17.63
C ALA A 92 1.80 13.57 -18.71
N ALA A 93 3.05 13.21 -18.98
CA ALA A 93 3.43 12.19 -19.96
C ALA A 93 3.54 10.77 -19.38
N ALA A 94 3.23 10.58 -18.08
CA ALA A 94 3.38 9.29 -17.42
C ALA A 94 2.46 8.22 -18.03
N ASN A 95 3.01 7.03 -18.26
CA ASN A 95 2.23 5.87 -18.68
C ASN A 95 1.73 5.11 -17.43
N LEU A 96 0.46 5.33 -17.06
CA LEU A 96 -0.17 4.70 -15.90
C LEU A 96 -0.57 3.24 -16.13
N ASN A 97 -0.40 2.71 -17.34
CA ASN A 97 -0.74 1.33 -17.65
C ASN A 97 0.31 0.33 -17.14
N ARG A 98 1.53 0.83 -16.90
CA ARG A 98 2.65 0.07 -16.32
C ARG A 98 2.47 -0.22 -14.84
N VAL A 99 1.67 0.60 -14.17
CA VAL A 99 1.42 0.58 -12.73
C VAL A 99 0.65 -0.68 -12.34
N HIS A 100 1.04 -1.39 -11.26
CA HIS A 100 2.25 -1.28 -10.41
C HIS A 100 3.26 -2.36 -10.84
N PRO A 101 4.57 -2.08 -10.97
CA PRO A 101 5.57 -3.12 -11.19
C PRO A 101 5.87 -3.87 -9.88
N LEU A 102 5.46 -5.14 -9.79
CA LEU A 102 5.66 -5.99 -8.62
C LEU A 102 6.81 -6.96 -8.82
N THR A 103 7.64 -7.13 -7.80
CA THR A 103 8.69 -8.14 -7.75
C THR A 103 8.12 -9.44 -7.17
N GLY A 104 8.20 -10.53 -7.94
CA GLY A 104 7.58 -11.82 -7.62
C GLY A 104 7.07 -12.55 -8.87
N PRO A 105 6.20 -13.57 -8.70
CA PRO A 105 5.77 -14.14 -7.43
C PRO A 105 6.74 -15.17 -6.84
N VAL A 106 6.78 -15.28 -5.51
CA VAL A 106 7.51 -16.32 -4.78
C VAL A 106 6.54 -17.44 -4.35
N PHE A 107 6.88 -18.68 -4.67
CA PHE A 107 6.12 -19.86 -4.25
C PHE A 107 6.54 -20.29 -2.83
N VAL A 108 5.59 -20.41 -1.90
CA VAL A 108 5.88 -20.87 -0.53
C VAL A 108 5.51 -22.34 -0.36
N LYS A 109 6.52 -23.19 -0.22
CA LYS A 109 6.37 -24.65 -0.18
C LYS A 109 5.39 -25.09 0.90
N GLY A 110 4.50 -25.98 0.50
CA GLY A 110 3.50 -26.56 1.38
C GLY A 110 2.28 -25.67 1.61
N ALA A 111 2.28 -24.38 1.29
CA ALA A 111 1.08 -23.55 1.40
C ALA A 111 0.02 -23.97 0.36
N LYS A 112 -1.25 -24.04 0.78
CA LYS A 112 -2.38 -24.51 -0.04
C LYS A 112 -3.57 -23.56 0.03
N PRO A 113 -4.51 -23.61 -0.93
CA PRO A 113 -5.79 -22.94 -0.80
C PRO A 113 -6.45 -23.26 0.55
N GLY A 114 -6.91 -22.24 1.27
CA GLY A 114 -7.48 -22.38 2.62
C GLY A 114 -6.48 -22.22 3.79
N ASP A 115 -5.17 -22.16 3.51
CA ASP A 115 -4.17 -21.71 4.47
C ASP A 115 -4.10 -20.17 4.53
N VAL A 116 -3.41 -19.65 5.55
CA VAL A 116 -3.00 -18.24 5.62
C VAL A 116 -1.49 -18.14 5.50
N LEU A 117 -1.00 -17.36 4.54
CA LEU A 117 0.39 -16.95 4.47
C LEU A 117 0.62 -15.79 5.43
N ALA A 118 1.50 -15.99 6.41
CA ALA A 118 1.93 -14.95 7.33
C ALA A 118 3.25 -14.35 6.86
N VAL A 119 3.26 -13.04 6.59
CA VAL A 119 4.41 -12.29 6.08
C VAL A 119 4.80 -11.25 7.12
N THR A 120 5.88 -11.49 7.86
CA THR A 120 6.43 -10.51 8.82
C THR A 120 7.34 -9.55 8.07
N ILE A 121 7.05 -8.24 8.11
CA ILE A 121 7.96 -7.23 7.57
C ILE A 121 9.10 -7.05 8.57
N GLU A 122 10.32 -7.34 8.15
CA GLU A 122 11.51 -7.26 9.02
C GLU A 122 12.26 -5.94 8.80
N LYS A 123 12.34 -5.48 7.55
CA LYS A 123 13.07 -4.27 7.18
C LYS A 123 12.58 -3.69 5.86
N ILE A 124 12.57 -2.36 5.76
CA ILE A 124 12.32 -1.59 4.53
C ILE A 124 13.45 -0.57 4.40
N GLU A 125 14.10 -0.51 3.24
CA GLU A 125 15.20 0.41 2.98
C GLU A 125 15.02 1.10 1.62
N PRO A 126 15.32 2.40 1.51
CA PRO A 126 15.41 3.06 0.21
C PRO A 126 16.46 2.38 -0.66
N GLY A 127 16.20 2.30 -1.95
CA GLY A 127 17.16 1.76 -2.89
C GLY A 127 18.35 2.70 -3.16
N PRO A 128 19.30 2.27 -4.00
CA PRO A 128 20.63 2.87 -4.06
C PRO A 128 20.67 4.34 -4.50
N ASP A 129 19.72 4.79 -5.31
CA ASP A 129 19.64 6.16 -5.84
C ASP A 129 19.06 7.17 -4.83
N ARG A 130 18.53 6.68 -3.70
CA ARG A 130 18.02 7.47 -2.57
C ARG A 130 17.09 8.58 -3.02
N PHE A 131 16.24 8.29 -3.98
CA PHE A 131 15.32 9.22 -4.60
C PHE A 131 13.89 8.75 -4.36
N GLY A 132 13.01 9.70 -4.07
CA GLY A 132 11.59 9.47 -4.12
C GLY A 132 10.84 10.64 -4.75
N TYR A 133 9.57 10.41 -5.03
CA TYR A 133 8.69 11.44 -5.57
C TYR A 133 7.27 11.32 -5.01
N THR A 134 6.53 12.43 -5.08
CA THR A 134 5.08 12.44 -4.90
C THR A 134 4.50 13.30 -6.00
N VAL A 135 3.42 12.84 -6.64
CA VAL A 135 2.86 13.47 -7.84
C VAL A 135 1.37 13.69 -7.72
N ILE A 136 0.90 14.76 -8.38
CA ILE A 136 -0.51 14.91 -8.73
C ILE A 136 -0.62 14.49 -10.18
N VAL A 137 -1.36 13.41 -10.45
CA VAL A 137 -1.62 12.92 -11.80
C VAL A 137 -3.01 13.42 -12.25
N PRO A 138 -3.14 14.10 -13.39
CA PRO A 138 -4.42 14.60 -13.87
C PRO A 138 -5.51 13.52 -13.91
N GLY A 139 -6.66 13.80 -13.30
CA GLY A 139 -7.80 12.87 -13.25
C GLY A 139 -7.64 11.72 -12.24
N PHE A 140 -6.60 11.73 -11.39
CA PHE A 140 -6.38 10.77 -10.32
C PHE A 140 -6.22 11.45 -8.96
N GLY A 141 -6.40 10.70 -7.87
CA GLY A 141 -6.36 11.21 -6.50
C GLY A 141 -7.73 11.59 -5.93
N PHE A 142 -7.73 11.85 -4.62
CA PHE A 142 -8.94 12.09 -3.84
C PHE A 142 -9.62 13.40 -4.23
N LEU A 143 -8.84 14.48 -4.44
CA LEU A 143 -9.30 15.82 -4.83
C LEU A 143 -9.00 16.13 -6.31
N ARG A 144 -9.12 15.13 -7.19
CA ARG A 144 -8.82 15.24 -8.63
C ARG A 144 -9.62 16.31 -9.40
N ASP A 145 -10.73 16.75 -8.84
CA ASP A 145 -11.55 17.86 -9.33
C ASP A 145 -11.02 19.24 -8.91
N VAL A 146 -10.29 19.32 -7.78
CA VAL A 146 -9.71 20.55 -7.24
C VAL A 146 -8.28 20.76 -7.75
N PHE A 147 -7.54 19.66 -7.92
CA PHE A 147 -6.16 19.65 -8.42
C PHE A 147 -6.05 18.92 -9.77
N PRO A 148 -6.57 19.51 -10.87
CA PRO A 148 -6.58 18.85 -12.18
C PRO A 148 -5.22 18.88 -12.88
N ASN A 149 -4.31 19.75 -12.43
CA ASN A 149 -3.02 19.99 -13.09
C ASN A 149 -1.92 19.08 -12.53
N PRO A 150 -0.98 18.64 -13.39
CA PRO A 150 0.11 17.79 -12.94
C PRO A 150 1.08 18.57 -12.03
N ALA A 151 1.54 17.91 -10.97
CA ALA A 151 2.56 18.45 -10.06
C ALA A 151 3.50 17.35 -9.59
N ILE A 152 4.70 17.74 -9.14
CA ILE A 152 5.68 16.81 -8.57
C ILE A 152 6.50 17.48 -7.47
N VAL A 153 6.63 16.76 -6.35
CA VAL A 153 7.66 17.00 -5.33
C VAL A 153 8.68 15.88 -5.41
N ARG A 154 9.96 16.26 -5.42
CA ARG A 154 11.13 15.36 -5.44
C ARG A 154 11.74 15.30 -4.06
N TRP A 155 12.05 14.08 -3.62
CA TRP A 155 12.56 13.81 -2.27
C TRP A 155 13.96 13.20 -2.36
N ASP A 156 14.87 13.73 -1.54
CA ASP A 156 16.15 13.11 -1.25
C ASP A 156 16.01 12.30 0.06
N LEU A 157 16.36 11.01 -0.02
CA LEU A 157 16.04 10.03 1.02
C LEU A 157 17.29 9.63 1.82
N ASP A 158 17.21 9.74 3.14
CA ASP A 158 18.17 9.12 4.06
C ASP A 158 17.53 7.98 4.86
N SER A 159 18.25 7.34 5.78
CA SER A 159 17.73 6.21 6.57
C SER A 159 16.67 6.60 7.61
N SER A 160 16.40 7.89 7.81
CA SER A 160 15.60 8.45 8.89
C SER A 160 14.61 9.52 8.46
N GLY A 161 14.75 10.10 7.27
CA GLY A 161 13.78 11.04 6.72
C GLY A 161 14.04 11.43 5.28
N ALA A 162 13.02 12.06 4.70
CA ALA A 162 12.99 12.59 3.35
C ALA A 162 12.94 14.11 3.40
N VAL A 163 13.84 14.78 2.68
CA VAL A 163 13.84 16.23 2.53
C VAL A 163 13.57 16.59 1.07
N SER A 164 13.00 17.76 0.82
CA SER A 164 12.72 18.23 -0.53
C SER A 164 13.22 19.64 -0.74
N ARG A 165 13.95 19.86 -1.84
CA ARG A 165 14.26 21.20 -2.34
C ARG A 165 13.01 21.94 -2.83
N ASP A 166 11.95 21.19 -3.16
CA ASP A 166 10.70 21.76 -3.64
C ASP A 166 9.85 22.29 -2.48
N MET A 167 10.09 21.81 -1.25
CA MET A 167 9.46 22.30 -0.02
C MET A 167 10.52 22.56 1.08
N PRO A 168 11.32 23.64 0.96
CA PRO A 168 12.39 23.93 1.92
C PRO A 168 11.89 24.02 3.36
N GLY A 169 12.59 23.31 4.26
CA GLY A 169 12.24 23.21 5.68
C GLY A 169 11.24 22.10 6.01
N VAL A 170 10.75 21.35 5.03
CA VAL A 170 9.97 20.12 5.26
C VAL A 170 10.90 18.91 5.33
N ARG A 171 10.74 18.08 6.37
CA ARG A 171 11.39 16.78 6.52
C ARG A 171 10.38 15.73 7.00
N VAL A 172 10.07 14.76 6.16
CA VAL A 172 9.12 13.68 6.51
C VAL A 172 9.89 12.50 7.12
N PRO A 173 9.54 12.01 8.32
CA PRO A 173 10.20 10.85 8.94
C PRO A 173 10.03 9.56 8.13
N MET A 174 11.06 8.70 8.15
CA MET A 174 10.99 7.37 7.54
C MET A 174 10.05 6.46 8.32
N ASN A 175 8.94 6.07 7.71
CA ASN A 175 7.98 5.08 8.23
C ASN A 175 7.57 4.11 7.12
N GLY A 176 8.56 3.65 6.35
CA GLY A 176 8.29 2.98 5.10
C GLY A 176 7.64 1.61 5.23
N PHE A 177 6.84 1.29 4.21
CA PHE A 177 6.08 0.06 4.07
C PHE A 177 5.81 -0.21 2.58
N THR A 178 5.26 -1.39 2.28
CA THR A 178 4.90 -1.78 0.91
C THR A 178 3.43 -1.40 0.65
N GLY A 179 3.16 -0.42 -0.20
CA GLY A 179 1.80 -0.05 -0.62
C GLY A 179 1.09 -1.24 -1.28
N THR A 180 1.79 -1.86 -2.22
CA THR A 180 1.37 -3.12 -2.84
C THR A 180 2.13 -4.35 -2.33
N ILE A 181 1.43 -5.21 -1.59
CA ILE A 181 1.90 -6.55 -1.22
C ILE A 181 0.73 -7.54 -1.15
N GLY A 182 0.91 -8.73 -1.72
CA GLY A 182 -0.19 -9.69 -1.76
C GLY A 182 0.16 -11.02 -2.41
N VAL A 183 -0.84 -11.88 -2.45
CA VAL A 183 -0.77 -13.24 -3.01
C VAL A 183 -1.54 -13.31 -4.34
N ALA A 184 -1.41 -14.38 -5.11
CA ALA A 184 -2.25 -14.56 -6.31
C ALA A 184 -3.68 -14.95 -5.92
N LEU A 185 -4.66 -14.34 -6.60
CA LEU A 185 -6.06 -14.80 -6.59
C LEU A 185 -6.18 -16.10 -7.38
N GLY A 186 -7.07 -16.99 -6.96
CA GLY A 186 -7.41 -18.20 -7.71
C GLY A 186 -8.31 -17.89 -8.91
N PRO A 187 -8.60 -18.88 -9.77
CA PRO A 187 -9.46 -18.68 -10.94
C PRO A 187 -10.89 -18.24 -10.60
N GLY A 188 -11.43 -18.73 -9.49
CA GLY A 188 -12.77 -18.34 -9.01
C GLY A 188 -12.80 -16.91 -8.51
N GLU A 189 -11.85 -16.56 -7.66
CA GLU A 189 -11.73 -15.24 -7.05
C GLU A 189 -11.40 -14.17 -8.09
N THR A 190 -10.54 -14.49 -9.07
CA THR A 190 -10.25 -13.61 -10.21
C THR A 190 -11.52 -13.27 -10.98
N ARG A 191 -12.38 -14.26 -11.24
CA ARG A 191 -13.64 -14.07 -11.96
C ARG A 191 -14.61 -13.21 -11.17
N VAL A 192 -14.76 -13.47 -9.87
CA VAL A 192 -15.65 -12.69 -8.99
C VAL A 192 -15.20 -11.24 -8.90
N ALA A 193 -13.90 -11.00 -8.69
CA ALA A 193 -13.32 -9.67 -8.65
C ALA A 193 -13.54 -8.91 -9.96
N PHE A 194 -13.26 -9.56 -11.11
CA PHE A 194 -13.51 -8.96 -12.41
C PHE A 194 -14.99 -8.62 -12.62
N GLN A 195 -15.90 -9.55 -12.30
CA GLN A 195 -17.33 -9.37 -12.54
C GLN A 195 -17.91 -8.18 -11.76
N ARG A 196 -17.58 -8.02 -10.47
CA ARG A 196 -18.10 -6.90 -9.67
C ARG A 196 -17.54 -5.55 -10.14
N GLU A 197 -16.28 -5.51 -10.56
CA GLU A 197 -15.63 -4.30 -11.08
C GLU A 197 -16.20 -3.92 -12.46
N GLU A 198 -16.43 -4.92 -13.31
CA GLU A 198 -17.05 -4.71 -14.62
C GLU A 198 -18.50 -4.25 -14.49
N GLN A 199 -19.28 -4.80 -13.54
CA GLN A 199 -20.63 -4.32 -13.24
C GLN A 199 -20.63 -2.84 -12.83
N LEU A 200 -19.71 -2.44 -11.95
CA LEU A 200 -19.55 -1.04 -11.56
C LEU A 200 -19.16 -0.15 -12.74
N ARG A 201 -18.22 -0.60 -13.58
CA ARG A 201 -17.81 0.11 -14.80
C ARG A 201 -18.97 0.32 -15.76
N LEU A 202 -19.77 -0.73 -15.99
CA LEU A 202 -20.96 -0.70 -16.85
C LEU A 202 -22.06 0.22 -16.31
N ALA A 203 -22.12 0.41 -14.99
CA ALA A 203 -22.98 1.39 -14.34
C ALA A 203 -22.43 2.84 -14.42
N GLY A 204 -21.24 3.05 -14.98
CA GLY A 204 -20.58 4.36 -15.10
C GLY A 204 -19.64 4.70 -13.93
N GLY A 205 -19.34 3.74 -13.06
CA GLY A 205 -18.37 3.92 -11.98
C GLY A 205 -16.93 4.01 -12.49
N PHE A 206 -16.07 4.66 -11.71
CA PHE A 206 -14.66 4.84 -12.06
C PHE A 206 -13.86 3.56 -11.76
N VAL A 207 -13.61 2.77 -12.80
CA VAL A 207 -12.91 1.48 -12.73
C VAL A 207 -11.87 1.42 -13.83
N LEU A 208 -10.66 0.97 -13.51
CA LEU A 208 -9.61 0.68 -14.49
C LEU A 208 -9.66 -0.81 -14.84
N PRO A 209 -10.23 -1.20 -16.00
CA PRO A 209 -10.39 -2.60 -16.36
C PRO A 209 -9.04 -3.26 -16.68
N PRO A 210 -9.00 -4.60 -16.81
CA PRO A 210 -7.88 -5.30 -17.42
C PRO A 210 -7.46 -4.64 -18.73
N GLU A 211 -6.17 -4.32 -18.83
CA GLU A 211 -5.58 -3.65 -20.00
C GLU A 211 -4.32 -4.43 -20.41
N PRO A 212 -4.32 -5.10 -21.59
CA PRO A 212 -3.21 -5.92 -22.04
C PRO A 212 -2.03 -5.15 -22.64
N HIS A 213 -2.20 -3.88 -23.03
CA HIS A 213 -1.03 -3.07 -23.42
C HIS A 213 -0.12 -2.91 -22.20
N ASP A 214 1.21 -2.86 -22.39
CA ASP A 214 2.22 -2.77 -21.32
C ASP A 214 2.12 -3.82 -20.19
N ALA A 215 1.30 -4.86 -20.34
CA ALA A 215 1.14 -5.88 -19.32
C ALA A 215 2.33 -6.87 -19.35
N VAL A 216 2.89 -7.12 -18.18
CA VAL A 216 4.05 -7.99 -17.97
C VAL A 216 3.62 -9.14 -17.04
N PRO A 217 3.91 -10.42 -17.40
CA PRO A 217 4.56 -10.88 -18.62
C PRO A 217 3.67 -10.82 -19.86
N VAL A 218 4.24 -10.40 -21.00
CA VAL A 218 3.51 -10.23 -22.27
C VAL A 218 2.83 -11.52 -22.73
N GLY A 219 3.50 -12.67 -22.61
CA GLY A 219 2.95 -13.97 -23.05
C GLY A 219 1.74 -14.45 -22.24
N ILE A 220 1.50 -13.90 -21.05
CA ILE A 220 0.37 -14.28 -20.19
C ILE A 220 -0.70 -13.19 -20.26
N CYS A 221 -0.32 -11.95 -19.99
CA CYS A 221 -1.24 -10.84 -19.78
C CYS A 221 -1.20 -9.77 -20.87
N GLY A 222 -0.18 -9.80 -21.74
CA GLY A 222 0.02 -8.83 -22.81
C GLY A 222 -0.93 -9.04 -24.00
N VAL A 223 -0.86 -8.14 -24.98
CA VAL A 223 -1.62 -8.29 -26.24
C VAL A 223 -1.29 -9.64 -26.90
N GLY A 224 -2.32 -10.46 -27.11
CA GLY A 224 -2.17 -11.83 -27.64
C GLY A 224 -1.66 -12.87 -26.63
N GLY A 225 -1.51 -12.49 -25.36
CA GLY A 225 -1.15 -13.40 -24.28
C GLY A 225 -2.30 -14.35 -23.90
N SER A 226 -1.97 -15.46 -23.25
CA SER A 226 -2.91 -16.57 -22.98
C SER A 226 -4.16 -16.18 -22.19
N PHE A 227 -4.14 -15.08 -21.45
CA PHE A 227 -5.25 -14.60 -20.61
C PHE A 227 -5.69 -13.16 -20.95
N ALA A 228 -5.27 -12.62 -22.10
CA ALA A 228 -5.73 -11.33 -22.58
C ALA A 228 -7.19 -11.44 -23.07
N GLY A 229 -8.15 -10.99 -22.25
CA GLY A 229 -9.58 -10.95 -22.62
C GLY A 229 -10.37 -12.23 -22.35
N GLY A 230 -9.81 -13.17 -21.59
CA GLY A 230 -10.51 -14.39 -21.15
C GLY A 230 -11.45 -14.14 -19.95
N PRO A 231 -12.24 -15.16 -19.55
CA PRO A 231 -13.17 -15.06 -18.41
C PRO A 231 -12.48 -15.02 -17.04
N THR A 232 -11.16 -15.19 -17.01
CA THR A 232 -10.27 -14.92 -15.88
C THR A 232 -9.16 -14.00 -16.37
N PRO A 233 -9.44 -12.69 -16.53
CA PRO A 233 -8.48 -11.77 -17.12
C PRO A 233 -7.37 -11.44 -16.12
N CYS A 234 -6.21 -11.01 -16.63
CA CYS A 234 -5.15 -10.44 -15.81
C CYS A 234 -5.60 -9.11 -15.20
N LEU A 235 -5.83 -9.08 -13.88
CA LEU A 235 -6.37 -7.91 -13.19
C LEU A 235 -5.30 -6.83 -13.02
N ARG A 236 -5.72 -5.56 -13.10
CA ARG A 236 -4.87 -4.43 -12.68
C ARG A 236 -4.55 -4.53 -11.19
N THR A 237 -3.36 -4.10 -10.81
CA THR A 237 -2.88 -4.07 -9.43
C THR A 237 -3.37 -2.86 -8.64
N ILE A 238 -4.17 -1.98 -9.25
CA ILE A 238 -4.59 -0.67 -8.69
C ILE A 238 -5.49 -0.81 -7.44
N PRO A 239 -6.62 -1.54 -7.45
CA PRO A 239 -7.45 -1.63 -6.26
C PRO A 239 -6.98 -2.75 -5.32
N PRO A 240 -7.11 -2.58 -3.99
CA PRO A 240 -6.98 -3.68 -3.04
C PRO A 240 -8.13 -4.67 -3.22
N ARG A 241 -7.84 -5.95 -2.92
CA ARG A 241 -8.83 -7.04 -2.96
C ARG A 241 -8.55 -8.03 -1.83
N GLU A 242 -9.22 -9.17 -1.88
CA GLU A 242 -9.09 -10.29 -0.93
C GLU A 242 -7.67 -10.87 -0.86
N ASN A 243 -6.85 -10.67 -1.91
CA ASN A 243 -5.45 -11.07 -1.92
C ASN A 243 -4.49 -10.03 -1.31
N GLY A 244 -5.02 -8.93 -0.78
CA GLY A 244 -4.25 -7.72 -0.48
C GLY A 244 -4.04 -6.94 -1.75
N GLY A 245 -2.79 -6.89 -2.22
CA GLY A 245 -2.42 -6.02 -3.32
C GLY A 245 -2.20 -4.61 -2.82
N ASN A 246 -2.73 -3.62 -3.53
CA ASN A 246 -2.49 -2.20 -3.27
C ASN A 246 -3.36 -1.69 -2.13
N MET A 247 -2.92 -1.93 -0.90
CA MET A 247 -3.71 -1.64 0.30
C MET A 247 -3.41 -0.28 0.90
N ASP A 248 -2.19 0.25 0.70
CA ASP A 248 -1.79 1.61 1.10
C ASP A 248 -2.06 1.90 2.59
N VAL A 249 -1.87 0.87 3.42
CA VAL A 249 -2.06 0.92 4.87
C VAL A 249 -0.73 1.25 5.53
N LYS A 250 -0.53 2.52 5.91
CA LYS A 250 0.73 2.99 6.50
C LYS A 250 1.15 2.28 7.78
N GLN A 251 0.21 1.60 8.44
CA GLN A 251 0.46 0.82 9.65
C GLN A 251 1.22 -0.49 9.36
N MET A 252 1.40 -0.90 8.10
CA MET A 252 2.17 -2.08 7.67
C MET A 252 3.69 -1.86 7.75
N ILE A 253 4.18 -1.28 8.83
CA ILE A 253 5.61 -1.02 9.03
C ILE A 253 6.39 -2.27 9.45
N ALA A 254 7.72 -2.18 9.42
CA ALA A 254 8.60 -3.20 9.98
C ALA A 254 8.20 -3.58 11.41
N GLY A 255 8.07 -4.88 11.65
CA GLY A 255 7.55 -5.45 12.90
C GLY A 255 6.13 -5.99 12.80
N THR A 256 5.34 -5.57 11.81
CA THR A 256 4.00 -6.13 11.56
C THR A 256 4.07 -7.49 10.86
N THR A 257 3.03 -8.30 11.06
CA THR A 257 2.80 -9.54 10.31
C THR A 257 1.50 -9.41 9.53
N LEU A 258 1.59 -9.44 8.21
CA LEU A 258 0.46 -9.44 7.29
C LEU A 258 -0.03 -10.87 7.07
N LEU A 259 -1.34 -11.06 7.08
CA LEU A 259 -1.98 -12.37 6.98
C LEU A 259 -2.82 -12.43 5.71
N PHE A 260 -2.37 -13.20 4.72
CA PHE A 260 -3.07 -13.35 3.45
C PHE A 260 -3.73 -14.72 3.34
N PRO A 261 -5.04 -14.81 3.03
CA PRO A 261 -5.64 -16.08 2.65
C PRO A 261 -5.03 -16.58 1.34
N CYS A 262 -4.65 -17.86 1.28
CA CYS A 262 -4.10 -18.46 0.09
C CYS A 262 -5.22 -18.99 -0.82
N PHE A 263 -5.14 -18.68 -2.12
CA PHE A 263 -6.12 -19.10 -3.14
C PHE A 263 -5.55 -20.10 -4.15
N VAL A 264 -4.23 -20.23 -4.20
CA VAL A 264 -3.50 -21.15 -5.08
C VAL A 264 -2.40 -21.86 -4.30
N ASP A 265 -1.91 -22.96 -4.84
CA ASP A 265 -0.74 -23.65 -4.31
C ASP A 265 0.45 -22.69 -4.21
N GLY A 266 1.09 -22.68 -3.06
CA GLY A 266 2.23 -21.81 -2.76
C GLY A 266 1.90 -20.32 -2.56
N CYS A 267 0.61 -19.93 -2.66
CA CYS A 267 0.06 -18.57 -2.53
C CYS A 267 0.58 -17.53 -3.53
N LEU A 268 1.82 -17.62 -4.00
CA LEU A 268 2.44 -16.71 -4.98
C LEU A 268 2.56 -15.26 -4.48
N LEU A 269 3.43 -15.05 -3.49
CA LEU A 269 3.66 -13.73 -2.85
C LEU A 269 4.44 -12.79 -3.76
N SER A 270 3.96 -11.56 -3.91
CA SER A 270 4.65 -10.48 -4.64
C SER A 270 4.55 -9.16 -3.90
N THR A 271 5.50 -8.25 -4.13
CA THR A 271 5.51 -6.92 -3.51
C THR A 271 6.20 -5.89 -4.40
N GLY A 272 5.79 -4.63 -4.29
CA GLY A 272 6.35 -3.47 -4.98
C GLY A 272 5.76 -2.20 -4.38
N ASP A 273 5.88 -1.08 -5.09
CA ASP A 273 5.17 0.17 -4.73
C ASP A 273 5.46 0.53 -3.26
N VAL A 274 6.75 0.70 -2.98
CA VAL A 274 7.22 0.93 -1.62
C VAL A 274 7.19 2.42 -1.34
N HIS A 275 6.55 2.77 -0.24
CA HIS A 275 6.42 4.13 0.22
C HIS A 275 7.47 4.38 1.29
N PHE A 276 8.21 5.46 1.17
CA PHE A 276 9.08 5.94 2.25
C PHE A 276 8.26 6.46 3.43
N ALA A 277 7.17 7.16 3.12
CA ALA A 277 6.17 7.65 4.06
C ALA A 277 4.86 7.94 3.32
N GLN A 278 3.75 7.81 4.03
CA GLN A 278 2.39 8.09 3.54
C GLN A 278 1.55 8.63 4.70
N GLY A 279 0.65 9.56 4.41
CA GLY A 279 -0.48 9.92 5.29
C GLY A 279 -1.65 8.95 5.11
N ASP A 280 -2.59 8.90 6.05
CA ASP A 280 -3.79 8.08 5.88
C ASP A 280 -4.63 8.59 4.69
N GLY A 281 -5.02 7.65 3.80
CA GLY A 281 -5.84 7.91 2.63
C GLY A 281 -5.08 8.24 1.33
N GLU A 282 -3.75 8.37 1.38
CA GLU A 282 -2.88 8.59 0.21
C GLU A 282 -3.46 9.64 -0.74
N VAL A 283 -3.82 10.80 -0.19
CA VAL A 283 -4.88 11.61 -0.78
C VAL A 283 -4.55 12.15 -2.17
N SER A 284 -3.29 12.35 -2.53
CA SER A 284 -2.87 12.78 -3.89
C SER A 284 -2.84 11.63 -4.91
N GLY A 285 -3.04 10.39 -4.45
CA GLY A 285 -2.94 9.16 -5.23
C GLY A 285 -1.52 8.61 -5.36
N THR A 286 -0.55 9.22 -4.66
CA THR A 286 0.81 8.69 -4.46
C THR A 286 1.33 9.07 -3.07
N ALA A 287 2.28 8.28 -2.57
CA ALA A 287 3.03 8.53 -1.36
C ALA A 287 4.38 9.22 -1.66
N ILE A 288 5.37 9.12 -0.76
CA ILE A 288 6.78 9.26 -1.16
C ILE A 288 7.21 7.95 -1.81
N GLU A 289 6.96 7.84 -3.11
CA GLU A 289 7.27 6.66 -3.91
C GLU A 289 8.78 6.48 -4.06
N MET A 290 9.26 5.24 -3.92
CA MET A 290 10.67 4.92 -4.12
C MET A 290 10.88 3.50 -4.64
N ASN A 291 12.03 3.28 -5.28
CA ASN A 291 12.58 1.92 -5.35
C ASN A 291 13.17 1.55 -3.98
N ALA A 292 13.10 0.26 -3.63
CA ALA A 292 13.44 -0.18 -2.28
C ALA A 292 13.99 -1.60 -2.20
N VAL A 293 14.59 -1.90 -1.05
CA VAL A 293 14.87 -3.26 -0.58
C VAL A 293 13.91 -3.59 0.55
N VAL A 294 13.16 -4.68 0.38
CA VAL A 294 12.11 -5.14 1.30
C VAL A 294 12.52 -6.51 1.84
N THR A 295 12.70 -6.61 3.15
CA THR A 295 13.02 -7.87 3.82
C THR A 295 11.81 -8.35 4.61
N VAL A 296 11.32 -9.53 4.27
CA VAL A 296 10.19 -10.17 4.96
C VAL A 296 10.53 -11.60 5.35
N ARG A 297 9.87 -12.11 6.38
CA ARG A 297 9.89 -13.54 6.71
C ARG A 297 8.53 -14.15 6.51
N VAL A 298 8.50 -15.31 5.87
CA VAL A 298 7.25 -16.01 5.52
C VAL A 298 7.01 -17.21 6.43
N ASP A 299 5.75 -17.49 6.73
CA ASP A 299 5.30 -18.67 7.46
C ASP A 299 3.89 -19.07 6.99
N VAL A 300 3.45 -20.30 7.26
CA VAL A 300 2.16 -20.82 6.81
C VAL A 300 1.32 -21.26 8.00
N ARG A 301 0.16 -20.62 8.18
CA ARG A 301 -0.81 -20.98 9.22
C ARG A 301 -1.88 -21.90 8.63
N LYS A 302 -1.75 -23.20 8.90
CA LYS A 302 -2.57 -24.25 8.30
C LYS A 302 -4.05 -24.15 8.59
N GLY A 303 -4.88 -24.26 7.54
CA GLY A 303 -6.34 -24.30 7.60
C GLY A 303 -7.02 -23.07 8.20
N ARG A 304 -6.28 -21.98 8.45
CA ARG A 304 -6.82 -20.82 9.16
C ARG A 304 -7.73 -19.94 8.31
N ALA A 305 -7.62 -19.97 6.98
CA ALA A 305 -8.47 -19.12 6.14
C ALA A 305 -9.94 -19.56 6.24
N ALA A 306 -10.18 -20.87 6.42
CA ALA A 306 -11.50 -21.44 6.66
C ALA A 306 -12.17 -20.96 7.96
N LEU A 307 -11.43 -20.28 8.85
CA LEU A 307 -11.95 -19.69 10.08
C LEU A 307 -12.53 -18.27 9.89
N GLY A 308 -12.64 -17.80 8.65
CA GLY A 308 -13.35 -16.55 8.31
C GLY A 308 -12.50 -15.43 7.70
N PHE A 309 -11.29 -15.73 7.19
CA PHE A 309 -10.49 -14.71 6.50
C PHE A 309 -11.18 -14.31 5.19
N ARG A 310 -11.62 -13.07 5.12
CA ARG A 310 -12.24 -12.49 3.92
C ARG A 310 -11.36 -11.46 3.23
N LEU A 311 -10.61 -10.70 4.01
CA LEU A 311 -9.60 -9.73 3.59
C LEU A 311 -8.31 -10.01 4.40
N PRO A 312 -7.16 -9.46 3.99
CA PRO A 312 -5.95 -9.55 4.78
C PRO A 312 -6.13 -8.93 6.18
N GLU A 313 -5.41 -9.49 7.14
CA GLU A 313 -5.34 -8.95 8.51
C GLU A 313 -3.90 -8.53 8.84
N ILE A 314 -3.74 -7.58 9.76
CA ILE A 314 -2.43 -7.07 10.20
C ILE A 314 -2.27 -7.33 11.70
N GLU A 315 -1.17 -7.97 12.09
CA GLU A 315 -0.84 -8.24 13.49
C GLU A 315 0.45 -7.52 13.92
N GLY A 316 0.37 -6.77 15.03
CA GLY A 316 1.53 -6.13 15.69
C GLY A 316 1.96 -6.81 16.99
N LYS A 317 1.80 -8.14 17.10
CA LYS A 317 1.88 -8.86 18.40
C LYS A 317 3.28 -8.92 19.02
N LYS A 318 4.34 -8.73 18.22
CA LYS A 318 5.74 -8.95 18.65
C LYS A 318 6.40 -7.71 19.26
N ILE A 319 5.95 -6.50 18.90
CA ILE A 319 6.57 -5.23 19.30
C ILE A 319 5.55 -4.36 20.03
N PRO A 320 5.68 -4.18 21.36
CA PRO A 320 4.79 -3.31 22.12
C PRO A 320 4.82 -1.87 21.60
N GLY A 321 3.64 -1.26 21.48
CA GLY A 321 3.51 0.14 21.08
C GLY A 321 3.90 0.43 19.63
N LEU A 322 3.95 -0.57 18.75
CA LEU A 322 4.37 -0.40 17.35
C LEU A 322 3.59 0.74 16.64
N LEU A 323 2.26 0.74 16.73
CA LEU A 323 1.44 1.80 16.14
C LEU A 323 1.52 3.13 16.91
N LYS A 324 1.77 3.11 18.22
CA LYS A 324 1.95 4.35 18.99
C LYS A 324 3.13 5.18 18.51
N LYS A 325 4.15 4.53 17.92
CA LYS A 325 5.31 5.22 17.33
C LYS A 325 4.99 5.98 16.04
N LEU A 326 3.86 5.67 15.39
CA LEU A 326 3.39 6.37 14.20
C LEU A 326 2.56 7.61 14.55
N GLU A 327 2.08 7.71 15.80
CA GLU A 327 1.26 8.84 16.24
C GLU A 327 2.15 10.06 16.54
N PRO A 328 1.70 11.28 16.19
CA PRO A 328 2.45 12.50 16.45
C PRO A 328 2.49 12.85 17.94
N ASN A 329 3.61 13.41 18.40
CA ASN A 329 3.70 14.00 19.75
C ASN A 329 3.10 15.41 19.79
N ARG A 330 3.30 16.18 18.72
CA ARG A 330 2.76 17.54 18.51
C ARG A 330 2.04 17.55 17.18
N PHE A 331 0.82 18.08 17.14
CA PHE A 331 0.03 18.12 15.93
C PHE A 331 -0.86 19.36 15.86
N LEU A 332 -1.21 19.73 14.62
CA LEU A 332 -2.38 20.55 14.33
C LEU A 332 -3.42 19.68 13.65
N ALA A 333 -4.70 19.99 13.84
CA ALA A 333 -5.77 19.24 13.22
C ALA A 333 -6.84 20.17 12.67
N THR A 334 -7.43 19.76 11.56
CA THR A 334 -8.65 20.33 11.01
C THR A 334 -9.73 19.27 11.02
N THR A 335 -10.98 19.69 11.17
CA THR A 335 -12.14 18.81 11.12
C THR A 335 -12.94 19.07 9.85
N GLY A 336 -13.74 18.08 9.45
CA GLY A 336 -14.64 18.18 8.33
C GLY A 336 -15.92 17.40 8.56
N ILE A 337 -16.99 17.91 7.96
CA ILE A 337 -18.34 17.35 7.95
C ILE A 337 -18.80 17.20 6.49
N PRO A 338 -19.91 16.49 6.17
CA PRO A 338 -20.19 16.08 4.79
C PRO A 338 -20.81 17.21 3.96
N LEU A 339 -20.04 18.28 3.79
CA LEU A 339 -20.40 19.48 3.07
C LEU A 339 -19.78 19.52 1.68
N LYS A 340 -20.48 20.21 0.78
CA LYS A 340 -19.98 20.57 -0.54
C LYS A 340 -20.69 21.84 -1.04
N PRO A 341 -20.14 22.55 -2.04
CA PRO A 341 -20.88 23.59 -2.73
C PRO A 341 -22.17 23.02 -3.36
N SER A 342 -23.31 23.69 -3.14
CA SER A 342 -24.60 23.30 -3.73
C SER A 342 -24.50 23.30 -5.26
N GLY A 343 -25.02 22.24 -5.88
CA GLY A 343 -24.99 22.06 -7.34
C GLY A 343 -23.71 21.40 -7.87
N ASN A 344 -22.66 21.28 -7.06
CA ASN A 344 -21.46 20.57 -7.46
C ASN A 344 -21.60 19.07 -7.18
N ARG A 345 -21.08 18.25 -8.09
CA ARG A 345 -20.86 16.83 -7.84
C ARG A 345 -19.38 16.59 -7.60
N THR A 346 -19.03 15.90 -6.51
CA THR A 346 -17.66 15.42 -6.34
C THR A 346 -17.44 14.16 -7.18
N PRO A 347 -16.19 13.86 -7.57
CA PRO A 347 -15.89 12.67 -8.35
C PRO A 347 -16.22 11.33 -7.66
N GLN A 348 -16.42 11.33 -6.34
CA GLN A 348 -16.82 10.16 -5.55
C GLN A 348 -18.35 10.01 -5.42
N GLU A 349 -19.12 11.06 -5.71
CA GLU A 349 -20.58 11.01 -5.63
C GLU A 349 -21.17 10.22 -6.81
N PHE A 350 -21.45 8.94 -6.56
CA PHE A 350 -22.13 8.06 -7.50
C PHE A 350 -23.63 7.98 -7.18
N THR A 351 -24.39 8.99 -7.60
CA THR A 351 -25.83 9.12 -7.31
C THR A 351 -26.62 9.43 -8.57
N ASP A 352 -27.93 9.13 -8.55
CA ASP A 352 -28.89 9.44 -9.63
C ASP A 352 -29.09 10.96 -9.86
N GLY A 353 -28.44 11.81 -9.05
CA GLY A 353 -28.45 13.26 -9.15
C GLY A 353 -29.31 13.97 -8.13
N THR A 354 -30.11 13.25 -7.35
CA THR A 354 -30.93 13.81 -6.27
C THR A 354 -30.11 14.54 -5.21
N LEU A 355 -28.88 14.09 -4.96
CA LEU A 355 -27.95 14.70 -3.98
C LEU A 355 -27.09 15.82 -4.57
N ALA A 356 -27.12 16.05 -5.89
CA ALA A 356 -26.26 17.04 -6.54
C ALA A 356 -26.60 18.49 -6.10
N SER A 357 -27.88 18.80 -5.88
CA SER A 357 -28.33 20.13 -5.49
C SER A 357 -28.09 20.46 -4.00
N LEU A 358 -27.79 19.46 -3.17
CA LEU A 358 -27.62 19.65 -1.75
C LEU A 358 -26.22 20.17 -1.41
N SER A 359 -26.10 20.97 -0.35
CA SER A 359 -24.81 21.38 0.21
C SER A 359 -24.37 20.53 1.41
N ASN A 360 -25.26 19.69 1.93
CA ASN A 360 -25.00 18.74 3.00
C ASN A 360 -25.59 17.38 2.58
N VAL A 361 -24.76 16.33 2.62
CA VAL A 361 -25.15 14.96 2.30
C VAL A 361 -25.05 14.14 3.58
N ALA A 362 -26.18 13.58 4.04
CA ALA A 362 -26.21 12.84 5.30
C ALA A 362 -25.28 11.63 5.27
N GLU A 363 -24.55 11.42 6.38
CA GLU A 363 -23.78 10.20 6.66
C GLU A 363 -22.66 9.89 5.63
N ASP A 364 -22.18 10.91 4.90
CA ASP A 364 -21.13 10.74 3.91
C ASP A 364 -19.71 10.98 4.49
N VAL A 365 -19.08 9.91 4.96
CA VAL A 365 -17.69 9.97 5.47
C VAL A 365 -16.69 10.41 4.41
N THR A 366 -16.97 10.18 3.13
CA THR A 366 -16.08 10.59 2.03
C THR A 366 -16.08 12.11 1.90
N LEU A 367 -17.26 12.74 1.92
CA LEU A 367 -17.36 14.20 1.92
C LEU A 367 -16.79 14.81 3.20
N ALA A 368 -17.02 14.22 4.37
CA ALA A 368 -16.42 14.68 5.62
C ALA A 368 -14.88 14.65 5.57
N ALA A 369 -14.30 13.59 4.99
CA ALA A 369 -12.86 13.49 4.77
C ALA A 369 -12.34 14.53 3.77
N ARG A 370 -13.09 14.80 2.69
CA ARG A 370 -12.75 15.85 1.72
C ARG A 370 -12.74 17.23 2.36
N ASP A 371 -13.76 17.56 3.15
CA ASP A 371 -13.87 18.83 3.86
C ASP A 371 -12.73 19.02 4.87
N ALA A 372 -12.41 17.99 5.65
CA ALA A 372 -11.29 18.02 6.60
C ALA A 372 -9.95 18.28 5.90
N LEU A 373 -9.73 17.63 4.76
CA LEU A 373 -8.53 17.79 3.95
C LEU A 373 -8.45 19.18 3.29
N LEU A 374 -9.56 19.69 2.75
CA LEU A 374 -9.60 21.05 2.18
C LEU A 374 -9.29 22.10 3.25
N ASN A 375 -9.86 21.95 4.45
CA ASN A 375 -9.54 22.80 5.60
C ASN A 375 -8.04 22.72 5.98
N MET A 376 -7.42 21.54 5.88
CA MET A 376 -5.97 21.36 6.12
C MET A 376 -5.13 22.07 5.06
N ILE A 377 -5.51 21.97 3.79
CA ILE A 377 -4.83 22.67 2.70
C ILE A 377 -4.95 24.20 2.87
N ASP A 378 -6.12 24.70 3.25
CA ASP A 378 -6.33 26.12 3.56
C ASP A 378 -5.47 26.59 4.75
N LEU A 379 -5.35 25.77 5.80
CA LEU A 379 -4.44 26.03 6.92
C LEU A 379 -2.98 26.14 6.46
N LEU A 380 -2.51 25.18 5.65
CA LEU A 380 -1.13 25.07 5.18
C LEU A 380 -0.73 26.17 4.19
N THR A 381 -1.68 26.69 3.41
CA THR A 381 -1.45 27.78 2.44
C THR A 381 -1.74 29.18 3.02
N GLY A 382 -2.46 29.22 4.14
CA GLY A 382 -2.96 30.43 4.79
C GLY A 382 -1.94 31.16 5.69
N PRO A 383 -2.36 32.29 6.29
CA PRO A 383 -1.51 33.08 7.18
C PRO A 383 -1.22 32.41 8.53
N ARG A 384 -1.96 31.36 8.88
CA ARG A 384 -1.78 30.55 10.10
C ARG A 384 -0.92 29.29 9.86
N SER A 385 -0.28 29.20 8.69
CA SER A 385 0.49 28.02 8.34
C SER A 385 1.68 27.83 9.29
N PRO A 386 1.90 26.62 9.82
CA PRO A 386 3.10 26.29 10.60
C PRO A 386 4.34 26.06 9.71
N ALA A 387 4.18 26.04 8.39
CA ALA A 387 5.28 25.74 7.48
C ALA A 387 6.34 26.87 7.48
N PRO A 388 7.64 26.54 7.49
CA PRO A 388 8.71 27.54 7.52
C PRO A 388 8.81 28.35 6.23
N THR A 389 8.27 27.80 5.12
CA THR A 389 8.11 28.48 3.85
C THR A 389 6.66 28.35 3.39
N ARG A 390 6.17 29.38 2.68
CA ARG A 390 4.80 29.37 2.18
C ARG A 390 4.64 28.28 1.12
N LEU A 391 3.71 27.36 1.36
CA LEU A 391 3.38 26.29 0.42
C LEU A 391 2.38 26.78 -0.64
N SER A 392 2.53 26.30 -1.87
CA SER A 392 1.48 26.34 -2.88
C SER A 392 0.34 25.38 -2.50
N PRO A 393 -0.87 25.53 -3.09
CA PRO A 393 -1.94 24.56 -2.91
C PRO A 393 -1.52 23.11 -3.27
N GLU A 394 -0.79 22.92 -4.37
CA GLU A 394 -0.30 21.60 -4.79
C GLU A 394 0.71 21.02 -3.80
N GLN A 395 1.61 21.86 -3.27
CA GLN A 395 2.57 21.44 -2.25
C GLN A 395 1.87 21.07 -0.94
N ALA A 396 0.86 21.84 -0.51
CA ALA A 396 0.08 21.53 0.68
C ALA A 396 -0.71 20.22 0.52
N TYR A 397 -1.28 19.97 -0.66
CA TYR A 397 -1.97 18.72 -0.96
C TYR A 397 -1.01 17.52 -1.00
N ILE A 398 0.16 17.67 -1.64
CA ILE A 398 1.20 16.64 -1.65
C ILE A 398 1.72 16.37 -0.22
N LEU A 399 2.01 17.41 0.58
CA LEU A 399 2.40 17.25 1.97
C LEU A 399 1.33 16.48 2.76
N SER A 400 0.05 16.76 2.50
CA SER A 400 -1.05 16.03 3.13
C SER A 400 -1.03 14.55 2.77
N SER A 401 -0.74 14.21 1.51
CA SER A 401 -0.63 12.81 1.05
C SER A 401 0.47 12.00 1.75
N VAL A 402 1.54 12.66 2.19
CA VAL A 402 2.72 11.98 2.75
C VAL A 402 2.82 12.06 4.27
N ALA A 403 2.04 12.93 4.91
CA ALA A 403 2.18 13.20 6.34
C ALA A 403 0.87 13.39 7.12
N VAL A 404 -0.26 13.71 6.47
CA VAL A 404 -1.51 14.00 7.19
C VAL A 404 -2.35 12.74 7.34
N ASP A 405 -2.88 12.52 8.55
CA ASP A 405 -3.73 11.39 8.86
C ASP A 405 -5.20 11.78 8.87
N LEU A 406 -6.00 11.22 7.96
CA LEU A 406 -7.45 11.27 7.98
C LEU A 406 -8.02 10.22 8.94
N ARG A 407 -8.56 10.68 10.07
CA ARG A 407 -9.16 9.85 11.12
C ARG A 407 -10.67 10.00 11.14
N ILE A 408 -11.38 8.91 10.91
CA ILE A 408 -12.81 8.83 11.16
C ILE A 408 -13.04 9.08 12.66
N SER A 409 -13.69 10.18 12.99
CA SER A 409 -13.89 10.61 14.37
C SER A 409 -15.21 10.12 14.92
N ASN A 410 -16.29 10.23 14.14
CA ASN A 410 -17.57 9.57 14.44
C ASN A 410 -18.32 9.17 13.14
N LEU A 411 -19.16 8.14 13.26
CA LEU A 411 -20.04 7.60 12.20
C LEU A 411 -21.48 7.38 12.69
N VAL A 412 -21.92 8.13 13.69
CA VAL A 412 -23.23 7.88 14.34
C VAL A 412 -24.05 9.14 14.59
N ASP A 413 -23.43 10.32 14.52
CA ASP A 413 -24.08 11.59 14.84
C ASP A 413 -24.75 12.16 13.59
N VAL A 414 -26.01 11.75 13.36
CA VAL A 414 -26.77 12.20 12.18
C VAL A 414 -27.09 13.70 12.25
N PRO A 415 -27.04 14.42 11.11
CA PRO A 415 -26.72 13.93 9.76
C PRO A 415 -25.21 13.95 9.43
N ASN A 416 -24.35 14.45 10.33
CA ASN A 416 -22.98 14.83 10.00
C ASN A 416 -21.95 13.92 10.67
N PHE A 417 -21.45 12.95 9.92
CA PHE A 417 -20.21 12.26 10.30
C PHE A 417 -19.04 13.23 10.29
N LEU A 418 -18.06 12.97 11.15
CA LEU A 418 -16.90 13.84 11.31
C LEU A 418 -15.62 13.08 11.03
N VAL A 419 -14.77 13.68 10.21
CA VAL A 419 -13.39 13.26 9.96
C VAL A 419 -12.44 14.34 10.44
N THR A 420 -11.32 13.94 11.01
CA THR A 420 -10.24 14.83 11.45
C THR A 420 -9.02 14.58 10.59
N ALA A 421 -8.44 15.63 10.01
CA ALA A 421 -7.14 15.60 9.34
C ALA A 421 -6.07 16.06 10.33
N ILE A 422 -5.13 15.18 10.69
CA ILE A 422 -4.10 15.42 11.70
C ILE A 422 -2.74 15.61 11.01
N LEU A 423 -2.12 16.77 11.20
CA LEU A 423 -0.78 17.11 10.71
C LEU A 423 0.24 17.02 11.86
N PRO A 424 1.20 16.08 11.80
CA PRO A 424 2.36 16.07 12.69
C PRO A 424 3.19 17.34 12.49
N LEU A 425 3.50 18.07 13.57
CA LEU A 425 4.33 19.28 13.46
C LEU A 425 5.82 18.99 13.28
N ASP A 426 6.26 17.78 13.64
CA ASP A 426 7.65 17.33 13.50
C ASP A 426 8.13 17.26 12.03
N VAL A 427 7.22 17.40 11.05
CA VAL A 427 7.57 17.50 9.63
C VAL A 427 8.21 18.84 9.25
N PHE A 428 8.12 19.86 10.11
CA PHE A 428 8.73 21.16 9.87
C PHE A 428 10.03 21.32 10.67
N GLN A 429 11.14 21.52 9.97
CA GLN A 429 12.43 21.78 10.58
C GLN A 429 12.52 23.23 11.06
N GLY A 430 12.94 23.43 12.31
CA GLY A 430 13.16 24.77 12.87
C GLY A 430 11.87 25.55 13.10
N GLY A 431 10.73 24.87 13.28
CA GLY A 431 9.51 25.51 13.73
C GLY A 431 9.77 26.31 15.00
N LYS A 432 9.20 27.51 15.08
CA LYS A 432 9.19 28.28 16.33
C LYS A 432 8.61 27.35 17.40
N ASP A 433 9.32 27.20 18.50
CA ASP A 433 8.68 26.71 19.70
C ASP A 433 7.66 27.79 20.05
N ASP A 434 6.39 27.52 19.73
CA ASP A 434 5.26 28.33 20.17
C ASP A 434 5.08 28.09 21.69
N ASP A 435 6.07 28.56 22.47
CA ASP A 435 5.87 29.02 23.83
C ASP A 435 5.53 30.52 23.72
N ASP A 436 4.29 30.85 23.33
CA ASP A 436 3.66 32.16 23.57
C ASP A 436 2.11 32.05 23.53
#